data_AF-A0A7Z2V2L0-F1
#
_entry.id   AF-A0A7Z2V2L0-F1
#
_cell.length_a   1.000
_cell.length_b   1.000
_cell.length_c   1.000
_cell.angle_alpha   90.00
_cell.angle_beta   90.00
_cell.angle_gamma   90.00
#
_symmetry.space_group_name_H-M   'P 1'
#
loop_
_entity.id
_entity.type
_entity.pdbx_description
1 polymer ?
#
loop_
_entity_poly.entity_id
_entity_poly.type
_entity_poly.pdbx_seq_one_letter_code
_entity_poly.pdbx_strand_id
1 'polypeptide(L)'
;MQRQLIFSASMFLLVWGWSLLPAPLRGWSMLPLWIVCTALIFTGGFEAARMRRRVWLDQYLRAESPWHRLLRGGALMAAWHVLIGALLSLFMLIKLQYSDAALWAVLALGLPLLAWFSRMLNRRMREHVAPQALPALVRRFSVPLAVGVLTALYLMVTLNQGQTDLRGLSWELVMLEYLQPSASELTGLRVLERSYMMLDLTLHWALQNGLGGAERNGWLALVGWSLLLLSGSAFIWAYVRLLVGLDALLDQRIQPSWKEAA
;
A
#
# COMPACT_ATOMS: atom_id res chain seq x y z
N MET A 1 -10.69 16.53 10.93
CA MET A 1 -10.75 15.15 11.48
C MET A 1 -11.99 14.38 11.02
N GLN A 2 -13.22 14.87 11.28
CA GLN A 2 -14.43 14.25 10.69
C GLN A 2 -14.33 14.18 9.16
N ARG A 3 -13.83 15.24 8.51
CA ARG A 3 -13.57 15.26 7.07
C ARG A 3 -12.64 14.14 6.60
N GLN A 4 -11.48 13.95 7.25
CA GLN A 4 -10.52 12.89 6.93
C GLN A 4 -11.17 11.50 6.98
N LEU A 5 -11.95 11.23 8.03
CA LEU A 5 -12.69 9.98 8.15
C LEU A 5 -13.73 9.82 7.05
N ILE A 6 -14.50 10.86 6.74
CA ILE A 6 -15.51 10.84 5.66
C ILE A 6 -14.84 10.51 4.33
N PHE A 7 -13.76 11.20 3.95
CA PHE A 7 -13.10 10.95 2.66
C PHE A 7 -12.44 9.58 2.60
N SER A 8 -11.78 9.17 3.69
CA SER A 8 -11.18 7.83 3.77
C SER A 8 -12.26 6.74 3.68
N ALA A 9 -13.41 6.96 4.32
CA ALA A 9 -14.57 6.07 4.23
C ALA A 9 -15.17 6.07 2.82
N SER A 10 -15.30 7.22 2.16
CA SER A 10 -15.77 7.30 0.76
C SER A 10 -14.85 6.53 -0.18
N MET A 11 -13.53 6.64 -0.01
CA MET A 11 -12.57 5.86 -0.80
C MET A 11 -12.66 4.37 -0.50
N PHE A 12 -12.77 3.99 0.77
CA PHE A 12 -12.98 2.60 1.16
C PHE A 12 -14.26 2.02 0.54
N LEU A 13 -15.37 2.76 0.61
CA LEU A 13 -16.65 2.37 0.00
C LEU A 13 -16.58 2.29 -1.53
N LEU A 14 -15.81 3.17 -2.18
CA LEU A 14 -15.59 3.12 -3.62
C LEU A 14 -14.84 1.83 -4.01
N VAL A 15 -13.75 1.52 -3.30
CA VAL A 15 -12.93 0.33 -3.57
C VAL A 15 -13.68 -0.95 -3.22
N TRP A 16 -14.47 -0.95 -2.14
CA TRP A 16 -15.34 -2.06 -1.77
C TRP A 16 -16.50 -2.22 -2.78
N GLY A 17 -17.18 -1.15 -3.16
CA GLY A 17 -18.22 -1.19 -4.18
C GLY A 17 -17.69 -1.73 -5.51
N TRP A 18 -16.48 -1.35 -5.90
CA TRP A 18 -15.79 -1.90 -7.07
C TRP A 18 -15.54 -3.41 -6.94
N SER A 19 -15.12 -3.91 -5.77
CA SER A 19 -14.86 -5.35 -5.59
C SER A 19 -16.13 -6.20 -5.65
N LEU A 20 -17.32 -5.60 -5.45
CA LEU A 20 -18.61 -6.26 -5.58
C LEU A 20 -19.14 -6.30 -7.01
N LEU A 21 -18.52 -5.57 -7.95
CA LEU A 21 -18.94 -5.57 -9.35
C LEU A 21 -18.76 -6.95 -10.01
N PRO A 22 -19.64 -7.34 -10.95
CA PRO A 22 -19.44 -8.50 -11.81
C PRO A 22 -18.09 -8.47 -12.54
N ALA A 23 -17.50 -9.65 -12.79
CA ALA A 23 -16.19 -9.80 -13.42
C ALA A 23 -15.93 -8.91 -14.66
N PRO A 24 -16.83 -8.83 -15.67
CA PRO A 24 -16.56 -7.99 -16.84
C PRO A 24 -16.46 -6.50 -16.47
N LEU A 25 -17.41 -5.97 -15.70
CA LEU A 25 -17.42 -4.57 -15.29
C LEU A 25 -16.23 -4.22 -14.39
N ARG A 26 -15.81 -5.17 -13.55
CA ARG A 26 -14.62 -5.02 -12.69
C ARG A 26 -13.34 -4.88 -13.50
N GLY A 27 -13.16 -5.70 -14.55
CA GLY A 27 -12.00 -5.63 -15.44
C GLY A 27 -11.88 -4.29 -16.18
N TRP A 28 -13.00 -3.80 -16.75
CA TRP A 28 -13.02 -2.50 -17.45
C TRP A 28 -12.76 -1.32 -16.51
N SER A 29 -13.34 -1.34 -15.31
CA SER A 29 -13.16 -0.28 -14.31
C SER A 29 -11.82 -0.35 -13.55
N MET A 30 -11.07 -1.44 -13.69
CA MET A 30 -9.79 -1.60 -13.00
C MET A 30 -8.74 -0.59 -13.48
N LEU A 31 -8.64 -0.33 -14.79
CA LEU A 31 -7.68 0.64 -15.33
C LEU A 31 -7.90 2.08 -14.82
N PRO A 32 -9.10 2.68 -14.89
CA PRO A 32 -9.30 4.01 -14.35
C PRO A 32 -9.10 4.04 -12.83
N LEU A 33 -9.53 3.00 -12.10
CA LEU A 33 -9.30 2.90 -10.66
C LEU A 33 -7.81 2.82 -10.32
N TRP A 34 -7.04 2.06 -11.10
CA TRP A 34 -5.60 1.93 -10.97
C TRP A 34 -4.88 3.27 -11.17
N ILE A 35 -5.27 4.05 -12.18
CA ILE A 35 -4.72 5.39 -12.41
C ILE A 35 -5.00 6.30 -11.20
N VAL A 36 -6.24 6.30 -10.68
CA VAL A 36 -6.61 7.10 -9.50
C VAL A 36 -5.81 6.66 -8.27
N CYS A 37 -5.72 5.37 -7.99
CA CYS A 37 -4.96 4.84 -6.85
C CYS A 37 -3.47 5.18 -6.96
N THR A 38 -2.91 5.07 -8.16
CA THR A 38 -1.51 5.43 -8.45
C THR A 38 -1.26 6.90 -8.17
N ALA A 39 -2.13 7.78 -8.66
CA ALA A 39 -2.01 9.23 -8.45
C ALA A 39 -2.05 9.57 -6.95
N LEU A 40 -2.94 8.94 -6.18
CA LEU A 40 -3.06 9.16 -4.74
C LEU A 40 -1.86 8.62 -3.95
N ILE A 41 -1.38 7.41 -4.26
CA ILE A 41 -0.18 6.88 -3.61
C ILE A 41 1.04 7.77 -3.95
N PHE A 42 1.13 8.24 -5.20
CA PHE A 42 2.14 9.18 -5.64
C PHE A 42 2.10 10.49 -4.86
N THR A 43 0.94 11.14 -4.71
CA THR A 43 0.83 12.43 -3.99
C THR A 43 1.32 12.29 -2.55
N GLY A 44 0.90 11.24 -1.84
CA GLY A 44 1.34 10.99 -0.46
C GLY A 44 2.83 10.64 -0.31
N GLY A 45 3.44 10.05 -1.35
CA GLY A 45 4.87 9.69 -1.37
C GLY A 45 5.79 10.86 -1.75
N PHE A 46 5.40 11.59 -2.79
CA PHE A 46 6.23 12.57 -3.46
C PHE A 46 6.49 13.81 -2.59
N GLU A 47 5.49 14.34 -1.89
CA GLU A 47 5.65 15.49 -1.00
C GLU A 47 6.70 15.24 0.09
N ALA A 48 6.59 14.11 0.78
CA ALA A 48 7.49 13.75 1.87
C ALA A 48 8.93 13.52 1.37
N ALA A 49 9.08 12.95 0.17
CA ALA A 49 10.37 12.76 -0.45
C ALA A 49 10.99 14.08 -0.91
N ARG A 50 10.19 14.99 -1.48
CA ARG A 50 10.63 16.33 -1.88
C ARG A 50 11.06 17.17 -0.68
N MET A 51 10.32 17.13 0.42
CA MET A 51 10.67 17.85 1.66
C MET A 51 11.97 17.35 2.27
N ARG A 52 12.16 16.03 2.38
CA ARG A 52 13.43 15.45 2.88
C ARG A 52 14.60 15.83 2.01
N ARG A 53 14.43 15.75 0.69
CA ARG A 53 15.50 16.07 -0.26
C ARG A 53 15.82 17.56 -0.24
N ARG A 54 14.85 18.45 -0.08
CA ARG A 54 15.08 19.89 0.14
C ARG A 54 15.90 20.15 1.40
N VAL A 55 15.48 19.63 2.54
CA VAL A 55 16.20 19.81 3.81
C VAL A 55 17.62 19.26 3.73
N TRP A 56 17.82 18.10 3.09
CA TRP A 56 19.16 17.55 2.86
C TRP A 56 19.99 18.44 1.93
N LEU A 57 19.45 18.88 0.79
CA LEU A 57 20.18 19.75 -0.14
C LEU A 57 20.52 21.10 0.48
N ASP A 58 19.62 21.69 1.27
CA ASP A 58 19.84 22.96 1.97
C ASP A 58 20.95 22.85 3.03
N GLN A 59 21.23 21.63 3.55
CA GLN A 59 22.34 21.38 4.49
C GLN A 59 23.71 21.19 3.82
N TYR A 60 23.76 20.59 2.63
CA TYR A 60 25.02 20.18 1.99
C TYR A 60 25.41 20.99 0.76
N LEU A 61 24.48 21.71 0.12
CA LEU A 61 24.71 22.45 -1.12
C LEU A 61 24.33 23.91 -0.95
N ARG A 62 25.22 24.80 -1.41
CA ARG A 62 24.93 26.24 -1.52
C ARG A 62 23.71 26.45 -2.44
N ALA A 63 22.82 27.35 -2.04
CA ALA A 63 21.56 27.63 -2.74
C ALA A 63 21.74 28.05 -4.22
N GLU A 64 22.91 28.62 -4.54
CA GLU A 64 23.27 29.10 -5.88
C GLU A 64 23.79 28.00 -6.82
N SER A 65 24.04 26.78 -6.30
CA SER A 65 24.60 25.71 -7.12
C SER A 65 23.58 25.17 -8.14
N PRO A 66 23.94 24.99 -9.43
CA PRO A 66 23.04 24.38 -10.42
C PRO A 66 22.62 22.95 -10.05
N TRP A 67 23.46 22.24 -9.29
CA TRP A 67 23.16 20.93 -8.72
C TRP A 67 22.00 20.96 -7.72
N HIS A 68 21.82 22.08 -7.02
CA HIS A 68 20.70 22.30 -6.11
C HIS A 68 19.37 22.30 -6.88
N ARG A 69 19.33 22.84 -8.11
CA ARG A 69 18.12 22.85 -8.97
C ARG A 69 17.83 21.48 -9.58
N LEU A 70 18.86 20.75 -10.03
CA LEU A 70 18.70 19.44 -10.66
C LEU A 70 18.25 18.35 -9.67
N LEU A 71 18.77 18.38 -8.44
CA LEU A 71 18.57 17.33 -7.44
C LEU A 71 17.35 17.52 -6.53
N ARG A 72 16.68 18.68 -6.58
CA ARG A 72 15.56 19.07 -5.68
C ARG A 72 14.26 18.28 -5.88
N GLY A 73 14.18 17.46 -6.92
CA GLY A 73 12.99 16.69 -7.30
C GLY A 73 12.78 16.61 -8.81
N GLY A 74 13.82 16.25 -9.57
CA GLY A 74 13.75 16.15 -11.03
C GLY A 74 12.83 15.05 -11.54
N ALA A 75 12.64 15.01 -12.87
CA ALA A 75 11.76 14.07 -13.56
C ALA A 75 12.02 12.59 -13.19
N LEU A 76 13.28 12.22 -12.96
CA LEU A 76 13.65 10.86 -12.53
C LEU A 76 13.03 10.46 -11.19
N MET A 77 13.00 11.39 -10.22
CA MET A 77 12.41 11.13 -8.90
C MET A 77 10.89 10.99 -9.02
N ALA A 78 10.25 11.82 -9.84
CA ALA A 78 8.82 11.70 -10.12
C ALA A 78 8.50 10.38 -10.81
N ALA A 79 9.23 10.03 -11.88
CA ALA A 79 9.07 8.77 -12.60
C ALA A 79 9.23 7.55 -11.67
N TRP A 80 10.22 7.55 -10.79
CA TRP A 80 10.43 6.49 -9.82
C TRP A 80 9.26 6.33 -8.83
N HIS A 81 8.73 7.45 -8.30
CA HIS A 81 7.59 7.40 -7.38
C HIS A 81 6.28 7.03 -8.09
N VAL A 82 6.11 7.44 -9.35
CA VAL A 82 4.98 7.00 -10.18
C VAL A 82 5.07 5.50 -10.44
N LEU A 83 6.25 4.98 -10.80
CA LEU A 83 6.47 3.55 -11.02
C LEU A 83 6.16 2.74 -9.75
N ILE A 84 6.70 3.14 -8.59
CA ILE A 84 6.42 2.48 -7.32
C ILE A 84 4.92 2.57 -6.98
N GLY A 85 4.32 3.74 -7.14
CA GLY A 85 2.90 3.95 -6.88
C GLY A 85 2.02 3.08 -7.77
N ALA A 86 2.40 2.92 -9.04
CA ALA A 86 1.72 2.12 -10.04
C ALA A 86 1.81 0.62 -9.73
N LEU A 87 3.00 0.14 -9.34
CA LEU A 87 3.19 -1.27 -8.96
C LEU A 87 2.44 -1.61 -7.67
N LEU A 88 2.51 -0.73 -6.65
CA LEU A 88 1.82 -0.93 -5.38
C LEU A 88 0.30 -0.88 -5.53
N SER A 89 -0.23 0.09 -6.28
CA SER A 89 -1.67 0.19 -6.53
C SER A 89 -2.18 -1.02 -7.30
N LEU A 90 -1.43 -1.48 -8.30
CA LEU A 90 -1.77 -2.66 -9.09
C LEU A 90 -1.79 -3.92 -8.23
N PHE A 91 -0.72 -4.14 -7.47
CA PHE A 91 -0.62 -5.26 -6.53
C PHE A 91 -1.76 -5.25 -5.51
N MET A 92 -2.06 -4.07 -4.93
CA MET A 92 -3.16 -3.89 -4.00
C MET A 92 -4.52 -4.21 -4.63
N LEU A 93 -4.80 -3.68 -5.83
CA LEU A 93 -6.07 -3.91 -6.52
C LEU A 93 -6.26 -5.37 -6.91
N ILE A 94 -5.22 -6.05 -7.41
CA ILE A 94 -5.27 -7.49 -7.71
C ILE A 94 -5.59 -8.27 -6.44
N LYS A 95 -4.88 -8.02 -5.34
CA LYS A 95 -5.10 -8.70 -4.06
C LYS A 95 -6.49 -8.47 -3.48
N LEU A 96 -7.05 -7.26 -3.65
CA LEU A 96 -8.42 -6.94 -3.21
C LEU A 96 -9.49 -7.77 -3.94
N GLN A 97 -9.24 -8.21 -5.17
CA GLN A 97 -10.21 -9.04 -5.91
C GLN A 97 -10.43 -10.41 -5.28
N TYR A 98 -9.41 -10.92 -4.58
CA TYR A 98 -9.41 -12.24 -3.92
C TYR A 98 -9.51 -12.13 -2.40
N SER A 99 -9.82 -10.94 -1.87
CA SER A 99 -9.87 -10.70 -0.44
C SER A 99 -11.23 -11.12 0.15
N ASP A 100 -11.18 -11.91 1.21
CA ASP A 100 -12.33 -12.34 1.98
C ASP A 100 -12.91 -11.21 2.88
N ALA A 101 -14.14 -11.37 3.34
CA ALA A 101 -14.85 -10.41 4.19
C ALA A 101 -14.07 -10.05 5.46
N ALA A 102 -13.35 -11.02 6.06
CA ALA A 102 -12.52 -10.77 7.23
C ALA A 102 -11.37 -9.78 6.93
N LEU A 103 -10.77 -9.86 5.74
CA LEU A 103 -9.73 -8.91 5.31
C LEU A 103 -10.32 -7.51 5.09
N TRP A 104 -11.51 -7.42 4.52
CA TRP A 104 -12.23 -6.14 4.39
C TRP A 104 -12.51 -5.48 5.75
N ALA A 105 -12.82 -6.28 6.78
CA ALA A 105 -12.97 -5.76 8.15
C ALA A 105 -11.65 -5.19 8.70
N VAL A 106 -10.52 -5.85 8.45
CA VAL A 106 -9.18 -5.33 8.82
C VAL A 106 -8.89 -4.00 8.11
N LEU A 107 -9.20 -3.89 6.82
CA LEU A 107 -9.02 -2.65 6.07
C LEU A 107 -9.94 -1.54 6.61
N ALA A 108 -11.20 -1.85 6.92
CA ALA A 108 -12.15 -0.91 7.51
C ALA A 108 -11.65 -0.36 8.86
N LEU A 109 -11.04 -1.22 9.70
CA LEU A 109 -10.40 -0.80 10.96
C LEU A 109 -9.22 0.15 10.75
N GLY A 110 -8.59 0.14 9.57
CA GLY A 110 -7.54 1.09 9.21
C GLY A 110 -7.99 2.54 9.21
N LEU A 111 -9.28 2.81 8.92
CA LEU A 111 -9.85 4.15 8.90
C LEU A 111 -9.82 4.84 10.28
N PRO A 112 -10.47 4.28 11.34
CA PRO A 112 -10.43 4.87 12.67
C PRO A 112 -9.03 4.79 13.28
N LEU A 113 -8.24 3.75 12.97
CA LEU A 113 -6.89 3.58 13.49
C LEU A 113 -5.96 4.71 13.02
N LEU A 114 -5.97 5.03 11.72
CA LEU A 114 -5.15 6.10 11.17
C LEU A 114 -5.57 7.47 11.73
N ALA A 115 -6.88 7.70 11.89
CA ALA A 115 -7.40 8.93 12.49
C ALA A 115 -7.00 9.05 13.96
N TRP A 116 -7.05 7.96 14.73
CA TRP A 116 -6.58 7.92 16.11
C TRP A 116 -5.09 8.25 16.18
N PHE A 117 -4.22 7.51 15.48
CA PHE A 117 -2.78 7.75 15.54
C PHE A 117 -2.42 9.18 15.14
N SER A 118 -3.05 9.69 14.08
CA SER A 118 -2.85 11.07 13.64
C SER A 118 -3.26 12.07 14.72
N ARG A 119 -4.41 11.88 15.38
CA ARG A 119 -4.87 12.74 16.49
C ARG A 119 -3.94 12.67 17.70
N MET A 120 -3.55 11.47 18.09
CA MET A 120 -2.71 11.23 19.27
C MET A 120 -1.32 11.85 19.09
N LEU A 121 -0.70 11.64 17.93
CA LEU A 121 0.60 12.22 17.61
C LEU A 121 0.51 13.74 17.45
N ASN A 122 -0.51 14.26 16.77
CA ASN A 122 -0.71 15.71 16.63
C ASN A 122 -0.84 16.39 18.00
N ARG A 123 -1.62 15.80 18.92
CA ARG A 123 -1.76 16.35 20.28
C ARG A 123 -0.43 16.37 21.04
N ARG A 124 0.34 15.27 20.99
CA ARG A 124 1.64 15.18 21.71
C ARG A 124 2.73 16.05 21.09
N MET A 125 2.76 16.17 19.77
CA MET A 125 3.82 16.87 19.05
C MET A 125 3.58 18.38 18.93
N ARG A 126 2.34 18.85 19.04
CA ARG A 126 2.00 20.28 18.91
C ARG A 126 2.77 21.17 19.90
N GLU A 127 3.05 20.66 21.09
CA GLU A 127 3.79 21.39 22.12
C GLU A 127 5.30 21.47 21.85
N HIS A 128 5.84 20.57 21.02
CA HIS A 128 7.29 20.34 20.88
C HIS A 128 7.83 20.63 19.47
N VAL A 129 6.94 20.83 18.48
CA VAL A 129 7.31 20.88 17.06
C VAL A 129 6.78 22.16 16.42
N ALA A 130 7.61 22.79 15.59
CA ALA A 130 7.22 23.96 14.81
C ALA A 130 5.93 23.66 13.99
N PRO A 131 4.95 24.58 13.96
CA PRO A 131 3.65 24.35 13.32
C PRO A 131 3.73 23.91 11.86
N GLN A 132 4.77 24.37 11.14
CA GLN A 132 5.01 24.08 9.73
C GLN A 132 5.50 22.63 9.50
N ALA A 133 6.22 22.05 10.46
CA ALA A 133 6.76 20.69 10.37
C ALA A 133 5.80 19.63 10.95
N LEU A 134 4.82 20.06 11.76
CA LEU A 134 3.91 19.19 12.50
C LEU A 134 3.13 18.22 11.59
N PRO A 135 2.49 18.61 10.47
CA PRO A 135 1.73 17.67 9.63
C PRO A 135 2.63 16.59 9.00
N ALA A 136 3.83 16.98 8.56
CA ALA A 136 4.79 16.07 7.95
C ALA A 136 5.34 15.05 8.97
N LEU A 137 5.64 15.50 10.20
CA LEU A 137 6.10 14.62 11.27
C LEU A 137 4.99 13.67 11.74
N VAL A 138 3.77 14.17 11.93
CA VAL A 138 2.62 13.34 12.30
C VAL A 138 2.41 12.23 11.27
N ARG A 139 2.40 12.54 9.96
CA ARG A 139 2.28 11.54 8.88
C ARG A 139 3.46 10.55 8.86
N ARG A 140 4.69 11.03 9.11
CA ARG A 140 5.89 10.18 9.13
C ARG A 140 5.82 9.10 10.19
N PHE A 141 5.19 9.35 11.34
CA PHE A 141 5.06 8.38 12.42
C PHE A 141 3.73 7.63 12.40
N SER A 142 2.62 8.28 12.02
CA SER A 142 1.30 7.64 12.02
C SER A 142 1.21 6.53 10.97
N VAL A 143 1.80 6.73 9.78
CA VAL A 143 1.77 5.74 8.69
C VAL A 143 2.45 4.43 9.06
N PRO A 144 3.73 4.39 9.46
CA PRO A 144 4.38 3.12 9.80
C PRO A 144 3.74 2.44 11.02
N LEU A 145 3.26 3.21 12.01
CA LEU A 145 2.53 2.63 13.15
C LEU A 145 1.22 1.98 12.73
N ALA A 146 0.41 2.67 11.91
CA ALA A 146 -0.82 2.12 11.37
C ALA A 146 -0.56 0.87 10.52
N VAL A 147 0.47 0.91 9.67
CA VAL A 147 0.88 -0.22 8.83
C VAL A 147 1.34 -1.40 9.68
N GLY A 148 2.13 -1.19 10.72
CA GLY A 148 2.58 -2.26 11.62
C GLY A 148 1.41 -2.95 12.31
N VAL A 149 0.49 -2.18 12.90
CA VAL A 149 -0.71 -2.72 13.56
C VAL A 149 -1.62 -3.44 12.57
N LEU A 150 -1.91 -2.83 11.42
CA LEU A 150 -2.75 -3.46 10.39
C LEU A 150 -2.12 -4.69 9.77
N THR A 151 -0.79 -4.73 9.63
CA THR A 151 -0.08 -5.92 9.15
C THR A 151 -0.17 -7.06 10.17
N ALA A 152 -0.03 -6.75 11.47
CA ALA A 152 -0.22 -7.75 12.52
C ALA A 152 -1.65 -8.31 12.53
N LEU A 153 -2.66 -7.44 12.43
CA LEU A 153 -4.07 -7.87 12.33
C LEU A 153 -4.34 -8.67 11.06
N TYR A 154 -3.80 -8.22 9.93
CA TYR A 154 -3.86 -8.93 8.65
C TYR A 154 -3.30 -10.35 8.78
N LEU A 155 -2.09 -10.50 9.33
CA LEU A 155 -1.46 -11.80 9.54
C LEU A 155 -2.27 -12.67 10.51
N MET A 156 -2.78 -12.11 11.60
CA MET A 156 -3.67 -12.84 12.51
C MET A 156 -4.89 -13.40 11.79
N VAL A 157 -5.54 -12.59 10.94
CA VAL A 157 -6.71 -13.06 10.17
C VAL A 157 -6.29 -14.13 9.15
N THR A 158 -5.24 -13.89 8.37
CA THR A 158 -4.76 -14.82 7.34
C THR A 158 -4.31 -16.17 7.92
N LEU A 159 -3.72 -16.18 9.11
CA LEU A 159 -3.30 -17.42 9.78
C LEU A 159 -4.48 -18.18 10.43
N ASN A 160 -5.58 -17.50 10.77
CA ASN A 160 -6.77 -18.12 11.33
C ASN A 160 -7.80 -18.54 10.27
N GLN A 161 -7.68 -18.07 9.03
CA GLN A 161 -8.50 -18.54 7.93
C GLN A 161 -8.17 -20.01 7.62
N GLY A 162 -9.20 -20.83 7.41
CA GLY A 162 -9.03 -22.21 6.97
C GLY A 162 -8.35 -22.23 5.61
N GLN A 163 -7.09 -22.65 5.58
CA GLN A 163 -6.32 -22.76 4.34
C GLN A 163 -6.53 -24.15 3.73
N THR A 164 -6.55 -24.21 2.40
CA THR A 164 -6.52 -25.50 1.67
C THR A 164 -5.28 -26.27 2.10
N ASP A 165 -5.45 -27.56 2.41
CA ASP A 165 -4.32 -28.43 2.75
C ASP A 165 -3.56 -28.81 1.47
N LEU A 166 -2.33 -28.29 1.35
CA LEU A 166 -1.41 -28.51 0.24
C LEU A 166 -0.24 -29.41 0.65
N ARG A 167 -0.31 -30.02 1.84
CA ARG A 167 0.78 -30.86 2.37
C ARG A 167 0.91 -32.13 1.56
N GLY A 168 2.14 -32.46 1.17
CA GLY A 168 2.44 -33.69 0.43
C GLY A 168 2.12 -33.64 -1.08
N LEU A 169 1.54 -32.54 -1.57
CA LEU A 169 1.36 -32.32 -3.02
C LEU A 169 2.63 -31.76 -3.65
N SER A 170 2.93 -32.17 -4.88
CA SER A 170 3.99 -31.54 -5.68
C SER A 170 3.55 -30.16 -6.15
N TRP A 171 4.51 -29.26 -6.37
CA TRP A 171 4.22 -27.90 -6.85
C TRP A 171 3.45 -27.91 -8.19
N GLU A 172 3.79 -28.83 -9.10
CA GLU A 172 3.11 -28.98 -10.39
C GLU A 172 1.64 -29.38 -10.23
N LEU A 173 1.35 -30.33 -9.34
CA LEU A 173 -0.03 -30.74 -9.01
C LEU A 173 -0.82 -29.59 -8.41
N VAL A 174 -0.21 -28.81 -7.50
CA VAL A 174 -0.88 -27.64 -6.91
C VAL A 174 -1.23 -26.59 -7.96
N MET A 175 -0.30 -26.30 -8.88
CA MET A 175 -0.57 -25.35 -9.97
C MET A 175 -1.64 -25.87 -10.93
N LEU A 176 -1.69 -27.18 -11.19
CA LEU A 176 -2.67 -27.76 -12.11
C LEU A 176 -4.08 -27.80 -11.49
N GLU A 177 -4.19 -28.08 -10.19
CA GLU A 177 -5.46 -28.32 -9.51
C GLU A 177 -6.09 -27.06 -8.91
N TYR A 178 -5.27 -26.13 -8.41
CA TYR A 178 -5.77 -24.97 -7.65
C TYR A 178 -5.60 -23.62 -8.35
N LEU A 179 -4.85 -23.55 -9.46
CA LEU A 179 -4.73 -22.30 -10.22
C LEU A 179 -6.04 -22.00 -10.96
N GLN A 180 -6.78 -21.03 -10.44
CA GLN A 180 -8.03 -20.58 -11.02
C GLN A 180 -7.81 -19.82 -12.34
N PRO A 181 -8.78 -19.85 -13.26
CA PRO A 181 -8.77 -18.97 -14.42
C PRO A 181 -8.86 -17.50 -13.97
N SER A 182 -8.13 -16.62 -14.68
CA SER A 182 -8.21 -15.19 -14.44
C SER A 182 -9.60 -14.66 -14.79
N ALA A 183 -10.09 -13.73 -13.97
CA ALA A 183 -11.40 -13.13 -14.14
C ALA A 183 -11.42 -12.07 -15.26
N SER A 184 -10.26 -11.63 -15.73
CA SER A 184 -10.14 -10.51 -16.67
C SER A 184 -10.04 -10.92 -18.13
N GLU A 185 -10.78 -10.18 -18.97
CA GLU A 185 -10.71 -10.29 -20.42
C GLU A 185 -9.50 -9.57 -21.02
N LEU A 186 -8.92 -8.61 -20.29
CA LEU A 186 -7.76 -7.83 -20.76
C LEU A 186 -6.47 -8.65 -20.65
N THR A 187 -5.81 -8.91 -21.79
CA THR A 187 -4.62 -9.77 -21.87
C THR A 187 -3.51 -9.38 -20.90
N GLY A 188 -3.17 -8.09 -20.80
CA GLY A 188 -2.10 -7.63 -19.90
C GLY A 188 -2.45 -7.83 -18.42
N LEU A 189 -3.71 -7.56 -18.05
CA LEU A 189 -4.19 -7.75 -16.69
C LEU A 189 -4.25 -9.23 -16.31
N ARG A 190 -4.67 -10.08 -17.26
CA ARG A 190 -4.72 -11.53 -17.11
C ARG A 190 -3.36 -12.13 -16.75
N VAL A 191 -2.29 -11.68 -17.38
CA VAL A 191 -0.92 -12.14 -17.07
C VAL A 191 -0.54 -11.77 -15.64
N LEU A 192 -0.87 -10.55 -15.21
CA LEU A 192 -0.55 -10.07 -13.87
C LEU A 192 -1.37 -10.78 -12.78
N GLU A 193 -2.67 -10.97 -13.00
CA GLU A 193 -3.54 -11.74 -12.11
C GLU A 193 -3.05 -13.17 -11.95
N ARG A 194 -2.74 -13.86 -13.05
CA ARG A 194 -2.18 -15.22 -13.00
C ARG A 194 -0.83 -15.26 -12.30
N SER A 195 0.04 -14.29 -12.54
CA SER A 195 1.34 -14.20 -11.86
C SER A 195 1.16 -14.03 -10.34
N TYR A 196 0.22 -13.18 -9.93
CA TYR A 196 -0.14 -13.03 -8.52
C TYR A 196 -0.67 -14.32 -7.91
N MET A 197 -1.64 -14.99 -8.56
CA MET A 197 -2.19 -16.26 -8.07
C MET A 197 -1.13 -17.35 -7.96
N MET A 198 -0.26 -17.48 -8.96
CA MET A 198 0.85 -18.45 -8.94
C MET A 198 1.79 -18.17 -7.77
N LEU A 199 2.14 -16.90 -7.56
CA LEU A 199 3.02 -16.49 -6.46
C LEU A 199 2.35 -16.77 -5.10
N ASP A 200 1.07 -16.45 -4.96
CA ASP A 200 0.29 -16.68 -3.74
C ASP A 200 0.14 -18.18 -3.44
N LEU A 201 -0.23 -19.00 -4.42
CA LEU A 201 -0.30 -20.47 -4.26
C LEU A 201 1.07 -21.09 -3.96
N THR A 202 2.13 -20.61 -4.62
CA THR A 202 3.51 -21.06 -4.35
C THR A 202 3.93 -20.71 -2.93
N LEU A 203 3.55 -19.52 -2.44
CA LEU A 203 3.81 -19.09 -1.08
C LEU A 203 3.10 -19.99 -0.06
N HIS A 204 1.82 -20.26 -0.25
CA HIS A 204 1.05 -21.16 0.63
C HIS A 204 1.62 -22.58 0.61
N TRP A 205 1.94 -23.12 -0.57
CA TRP A 205 2.57 -24.42 -0.71
C TRP A 205 3.93 -24.47 0.00
N ALA A 206 4.78 -23.45 -0.19
CA ALA A 206 6.11 -23.37 0.42
C ALA A 206 6.03 -23.23 1.93
N LEU A 207 5.06 -22.47 2.46
CA LEU A 207 4.81 -22.39 3.89
C LEU A 207 4.38 -23.76 4.42
N GLN A 208 3.37 -24.40 3.86
CA GLN A 208 2.84 -25.66 4.40
C GLN A 208 3.83 -26.84 4.29
N ASN A 209 4.59 -26.93 3.20
CA ASN A 209 5.58 -28.00 2.99
C ASN A 209 6.97 -27.65 3.56
N GLY A 210 7.26 -26.36 3.78
CA GLY A 210 8.49 -25.87 4.42
C GLY A 210 8.43 -25.86 5.95
N LEU A 211 7.24 -25.75 6.54
CA LEU A 211 7.02 -25.70 8.00
C LEU A 211 7.15 -27.06 8.71
N GLY A 212 7.44 -28.15 7.99
CA GLY A 212 7.66 -29.50 8.56
C GLY A 212 8.91 -29.69 9.42
N GLY A 213 9.61 -28.61 9.79
CA GLY A 213 10.76 -28.60 10.70
C GLY A 213 11.81 -27.60 10.23
N ALA A 214 12.05 -26.55 11.04
CA ALA A 214 13.13 -25.58 10.79
C ALA A 214 14.51 -26.26 10.63
N GLU A 215 14.69 -27.43 11.24
CA GLU A 215 15.89 -28.26 11.15
C GLU A 215 16.10 -28.92 9.78
N ARG A 216 15.04 -29.13 8.98
CA ARG A 216 15.11 -29.87 7.70
C ARG A 216 15.04 -28.96 6.47
N ASN A 217 14.26 -27.88 6.53
CA ASN A 217 13.96 -27.00 5.40
C ASN A 217 14.20 -25.50 5.69
N GLY A 218 15.04 -25.16 6.67
CA GLY A 218 15.14 -23.83 7.28
C GLY A 218 15.12 -22.62 6.33
N TRP A 219 15.87 -22.66 5.21
CA TRP A 219 15.96 -21.51 4.30
C TRP A 219 14.67 -21.31 3.50
N LEU A 220 14.00 -22.39 3.10
CA LEU A 220 12.71 -22.33 2.42
C LEU A 220 11.63 -21.75 3.34
N ALA A 221 11.65 -22.14 4.62
CA ALA A 221 10.75 -21.57 5.63
C ALA A 221 11.00 -20.06 5.82
N LEU A 222 12.26 -19.63 5.94
CA LEU A 222 12.63 -18.22 6.05
C LEU A 222 12.18 -17.39 4.85
N VAL A 223 12.36 -17.92 3.63
CA VAL A 223 11.91 -17.26 2.40
C VAL A 223 10.39 -17.17 2.37
N GLY A 224 9.68 -18.25 2.71
CA GLY A 224 8.21 -18.26 2.79
C GLY A 224 7.67 -17.22 3.78
N TRP A 225 8.18 -17.20 5.01
CA TRP A 225 7.77 -16.20 6.01
C TRP A 225 8.11 -14.78 5.59
N SER A 226 9.29 -14.58 5.00
CA SER A 226 9.73 -13.26 4.53
C SER A 226 8.83 -12.76 3.38
N LEU A 227 8.47 -13.63 2.44
CA LEU A 227 7.55 -13.30 1.34
C LEU A 227 6.13 -13.03 1.82
N LEU A 228 5.62 -13.82 2.79
CA LEU A 228 4.32 -13.59 3.42
C LEU A 228 4.28 -12.22 4.09
N LEU A 229 5.30 -11.91 4.89
CA LEU A 229 5.38 -10.65 5.61
C LEU A 229 5.58 -9.48 4.64
N LEU A 230 6.41 -9.63 3.61
CA LEU A 230 6.65 -8.61 2.60
C LEU A 230 5.40 -8.32 1.77
N SER A 231 4.69 -9.36 1.32
CA SER A 231 3.47 -9.21 0.51
C SER A 231 2.31 -8.64 1.33
N GLY A 232 2.15 -9.08 2.58
CA GLY A 232 1.19 -8.51 3.53
C GLY A 232 1.51 -7.05 3.85
N SER A 233 2.76 -6.75 4.17
CA SER A 233 3.21 -5.39 4.48
C SER A 233 3.07 -4.45 3.27
N ALA A 234 3.46 -4.89 2.07
CA ALA A 234 3.33 -4.10 0.85
C ALA A 234 1.86 -3.79 0.53
N PHE A 235 0.97 -4.77 0.72
CA PHE A 235 -0.47 -4.61 0.56
C PHE A 235 -1.04 -3.55 1.52
N ILE A 236 -0.81 -3.72 2.81
CA ILE A 236 -1.28 -2.79 3.85
C ILE A 236 -0.65 -1.41 3.67
N TRP A 237 0.63 -1.36 3.30
CA TRP A 237 1.34 -0.10 3.05
C TRP A 237 0.74 0.66 1.87
N ALA A 238 0.42 -0.03 0.75
CA ALA A 238 -0.26 0.57 -0.39
C ALA A 238 -1.64 1.13 0.01
N TYR A 239 -2.42 0.36 0.78
CA TYR A 239 -3.74 0.79 1.27
C TYR A 239 -3.64 2.03 2.18
N VAL A 240 -2.75 2.03 3.17
CA VAL A 240 -2.58 3.19 4.06
C VAL A 240 -2.07 4.41 3.28
N ARG A 241 -1.18 4.21 2.31
CA ARG A 241 -0.69 5.28 1.41
C ARG A 241 -1.82 5.87 0.55
N LEU A 242 -2.74 5.05 0.07
CA LEU A 242 -3.93 5.51 -0.66
C LEU A 242 -4.77 6.46 0.21
N LEU A 243 -5.07 6.07 1.45
CA LEU A 243 -5.86 6.88 2.38
C LEU A 243 -5.18 8.22 2.71
N VAL A 244 -3.87 8.19 2.98
CA VAL A 244 -3.10 9.40 3.28
C VAL A 244 -2.94 10.29 2.04
N GLY A 245 -2.79 9.70 0.86
CA GLY A 245 -2.70 10.42 -0.41
C GLY A 245 -3.96 11.22 -0.73
N LEU A 246 -5.14 10.68 -0.39
CA LEU A 246 -6.41 11.36 -0.50
C LEU A 246 -6.51 12.56 0.44
N ASP A 247 -6.13 12.37 1.71
CA ASP A 247 -6.09 13.45 2.70
C ASP A 247 -5.16 14.59 2.25
N ALA A 248 -3.97 14.24 1.73
CA ALA A 248 -3.01 15.20 1.20
C ALA A 248 -3.55 16.01 -0.01
N LEU A 249 -4.20 15.33 -0.96
CA LEU A 249 -4.76 15.98 -2.16
C LEU A 249 -5.87 16.98 -1.80
N LEU A 250 -6.63 16.69 -0.75
CA LEU A 250 -7.71 17.55 -0.28
C LEU A 250 -7.20 18.74 0.53
N ASP A 251 -6.15 18.56 1.34
CA ASP A 251 -5.49 19.66 2.04
C ASP A 251 -4.86 20.66 1.05
N GLN A 252 -4.23 20.17 -0.02
CA GLN A 252 -3.62 21.03 -1.05
C GLN A 252 -4.65 21.90 -1.80
N ARG A 253 -5.85 21.37 -2.10
CA ARG A 253 -6.91 22.15 -2.78
C ARG A 253 -7.42 23.32 -1.93
N ILE A 254 -7.22 23.29 -0.62
CA ILE A 254 -7.76 24.28 0.32
C ILE A 254 -6.71 25.34 0.71
N GLN A 255 -5.42 25.05 0.53
CA GLN A 255 -4.35 26.05 0.61
C GLN A 255 -3.94 26.44 -0.82
N PRO A 256 -4.69 27.33 -1.52
CA PRO A 256 -4.17 27.95 -2.71
C PRO A 256 -2.88 28.69 -2.34
N SER A 257 -1.91 28.62 -3.23
CA SER A 257 -0.55 29.14 -3.09
C SER A 257 -0.49 30.56 -2.50
N TRP A 258 -0.21 30.66 -1.20
CA TRP A 258 0.32 31.89 -0.59
C TRP A 258 1.79 32.15 -1.01
N LYS A 259 2.24 31.57 -2.11
CA LYS A 259 3.62 31.62 -2.63
C LYS A 259 3.72 32.16 -4.06
N GLU A 260 2.77 33.02 -4.44
CA GLU A 260 2.99 33.97 -5.54
C GLU A 260 3.20 35.41 -5.03
N ALA A 261 3.35 35.62 -3.72
CA ALA A 261 3.68 36.92 -3.14
C ALA A 261 4.71 36.79 -2.01
N ALA A 262 5.98 36.58 -2.36
CA ALA A 262 7.19 36.99 -1.62
C ALA A 262 8.44 36.66 -2.44
#